data_AF-A0A2K1YJ72-F1
#
_entry.id   AF-A0A2K1YJ72-F1
#
_cell.length_a   1.000
_cell.length_b   1.000
_cell.length_c   1.000
_cell.angle_alpha   90.00
_cell.angle_beta   90.00
_cell.angle_gamma   90.00
#
_symmetry.space_group_name_H-M   'P 1'
#
loop_
_entity.id
_entity.type
_entity.pdbx_description
1 polymer ?
#
loop_
_entity_poly.entity_id
_entity_poly.type
_entity_poly.pdbx_seq_one_letter_code
_entity_poly.pdbx_strand_id
1 'polypeptide(L)'
;MWTDCVCALGALAAKHAGNRRLLYHYLAQSKRRLTLVDEIIKAGRLASKGRCLLMYESQGKKYWGAGHGLAGIVHALMDMELKPDEVEDVKCTLHFMIRNRFPSGKCPSSEGNESDHLVHSCHGTPGFALTLAKAAEVILLCDAICVK
;
A
#
# COMPACT_ATOMS: atom_id res chain seq x y z
N MET A 1 0.07 -23.64 10.19
CA MET A 1 0.21 -24.95 9.50
C MET A 1 -1.14 -25.58 9.17
N TRP A 2 -2.00 -25.95 10.14
CA TRP A 2 -3.31 -26.57 9.82
C TRP A 2 -4.30 -25.62 9.09
N THR A 3 -4.39 -24.36 9.51
CA THR A 3 -5.28 -23.37 8.89
C THR A 3 -4.89 -23.01 7.44
N ASP A 4 -3.59 -23.07 7.12
CA ASP A 4 -3.07 -22.76 5.79
C ASP A 4 -3.44 -23.81 4.75
N CYS A 5 -3.39 -25.09 5.14
CA CYS A 5 -3.80 -26.19 4.27
C CYS A 5 -5.30 -26.12 3.97
N VAL A 6 -6.13 -25.79 4.96
CA VAL A 6 -7.59 -25.61 4.78
C VAL A 6 -7.89 -24.42 3.87
N CYS A 7 -7.22 -23.28 4.06
CA CYS A 7 -7.39 -22.12 3.20
C CYS A 7 -6.89 -22.38 1.77
N ALA A 8 -5.79 -23.10 1.60
CA ALA A 8 -5.26 -23.44 0.28
C ALA A 8 -6.19 -24.40 -0.48
N LEU A 9 -6.71 -25.43 0.19
CA LEU A 9 -7.68 -26.37 -0.39
C LEU A 9 -9.00 -25.67 -0.71
N GLY A 10 -9.50 -24.82 0.19
CA GLY A 10 -10.70 -24.01 -0.04
C GLY A 10 -10.53 -23.06 -1.23
N ALA A 11 -9.38 -22.37 -1.34
CA ALA A 11 -9.08 -21.51 -2.48
C ALA A 11 -9.02 -22.31 -3.79
N LEU A 12 -8.40 -23.48 -3.80
CA LEU A 12 -8.33 -24.35 -4.98
C LEU A 12 -9.72 -24.82 -5.42
N ALA A 13 -10.53 -25.28 -4.48
CA ALA A 13 -11.90 -25.71 -4.73
C ALA A 13 -12.77 -24.55 -5.26
N ALA A 14 -12.66 -23.37 -4.66
CA ALA A 14 -13.38 -22.19 -5.11
C ALA A 14 -12.95 -21.72 -6.51
N LYS A 15 -11.66 -21.83 -6.84
CA LYS A 15 -11.15 -21.57 -8.20
C LYS A 15 -11.73 -22.55 -9.21
N HIS A 16 -11.76 -23.84 -8.90
CA HIS A 16 -12.33 -24.86 -9.78
C HIS A 16 -13.85 -24.67 -9.98
N ALA A 17 -14.56 -24.24 -8.94
CA ALA A 17 -15.98 -23.91 -9.00
C ALA A 17 -16.30 -22.55 -9.65
N GLY A 18 -15.30 -21.78 -10.08
CA GLY A 18 -15.50 -20.43 -10.64
C GLY A 18 -16.01 -19.40 -9.62
N ASN A 19 -16.03 -19.72 -8.33
CA ASN A 19 -16.56 -18.84 -7.29
C ASN A 19 -15.48 -17.87 -6.80
N ARG A 20 -15.34 -16.74 -7.50
CA ARG A 20 -14.36 -15.69 -7.16
C ARG A 20 -14.52 -15.18 -5.73
N ARG A 21 -15.74 -15.04 -5.22
CA ARG A 21 -15.98 -14.54 -3.85
C ARG A 21 -15.40 -15.49 -2.79
N LEU A 22 -15.64 -16.79 -2.92
CA LEU A 22 -15.05 -17.78 -2.02
C LEU A 22 -13.54 -17.93 -2.23
N LEU A 23 -13.05 -17.83 -3.47
CA LEU A 23 -11.62 -17.83 -3.75
C LEU A 23 -10.93 -16.71 -2.98
N TYR A 24 -11.44 -15.48 -3.08
CA TYR A 24 -10.90 -14.35 -2.33
C TYR A 24 -11.06 -14.53 -0.82
N HIS A 25 -12.16 -15.10 -0.34
CA HIS A 25 -12.36 -15.39 1.09
C HIS A 25 -11.30 -16.35 1.65
N TYR A 26 -11.05 -17.48 0.98
CA TYR A 26 -10.03 -18.43 1.42
C TYR A 26 -8.62 -17.89 1.24
N LEU A 27 -8.38 -17.19 0.14
CA LEU A 27 -7.14 -16.46 -0.04
C LEU A 27 -6.96 -15.41 1.04
N ALA A 28 -8.03 -14.81 1.60
CA ALA A 28 -8.12 -13.83 2.70
C ALA A 28 -7.85 -14.40 4.10
N GLN A 29 -7.87 -15.73 4.28
CA GLN A 29 -7.65 -16.37 5.58
C GLN A 29 -6.30 -17.09 5.74
N SER A 30 -5.46 -17.14 4.70
CA SER A 30 -4.15 -17.79 4.77
C SER A 30 -3.17 -17.05 5.73
N LYS A 31 -2.45 -17.79 6.59
CA LYS A 31 -1.34 -17.24 7.41
C LYS A 31 -0.17 -16.80 6.56
N ARG A 32 0.00 -17.36 5.35
CA ARG A 32 1.01 -16.89 4.38
C ARG A 32 0.83 -15.40 4.01
N ARG A 33 -0.40 -14.89 4.06
CA ARG A 33 -0.64 -13.45 3.88
C ARG A 33 -0.15 -12.64 5.07
N LEU A 34 -0.40 -13.12 6.30
CA LEU A 34 0.09 -12.45 7.51
C LEU A 34 1.62 -12.37 7.51
N THR A 35 2.31 -13.46 7.14
CA THR A 35 3.77 -13.45 7.01
C THR A 35 4.27 -12.50 5.93
N LEU A 36 3.51 -12.31 4.84
CA LEU A 36 3.87 -11.36 3.79
C LEU A 36 3.71 -9.91 4.26
N VAL A 37 2.61 -9.59 4.95
CA VAL A 37 2.36 -8.27 5.53
C VAL A 37 3.47 -7.92 6.53
N ASP A 38 3.79 -8.83 7.45
CA ASP A 38 4.84 -8.62 8.45
C ASP A 38 6.20 -8.30 7.80
N GLU A 39 6.58 -9.02 6.74
CA GLU A 39 7.83 -8.75 6.01
C GLU A 39 7.79 -7.43 5.23
N ILE A 40 6.66 -7.06 4.61
CA ILE A 40 6.50 -5.77 3.92
C ILE A 40 6.61 -4.61 4.91
N ILE A 41 5.95 -4.70 6.06
CA ILE A 41 6.00 -3.68 7.11
C ILE A 41 7.43 -3.58 7.66
N LYS A 42 8.05 -4.72 8.02
CA LYS A 42 9.40 -4.76 8.55
C LYS A 42 10.42 -4.16 7.59
N ALA A 43 10.37 -4.53 6.31
CA ALA A 43 11.23 -3.95 5.29
C ALA A 43 10.99 -2.43 5.15
N GLY A 44 9.73 -2.02 5.15
CA GLY A 44 9.34 -0.61 5.05
C GLY A 44 9.88 0.24 6.20
N ARG A 45 9.78 -0.26 7.44
CA ARG A 45 10.30 0.37 8.65
C ARG A 45 11.84 0.48 8.62
N LEU A 46 12.53 -0.59 8.19
CA LEU A 46 13.99 -0.61 8.13
C LEU A 46 14.57 0.37 7.11
N ALA A 47 13.89 0.59 5.98
CA ALA A 47 14.34 1.50 4.93
C ALA A 47 13.94 2.97 5.15
N SER A 48 13.17 3.25 6.21
CA SER A 48 12.71 4.58 6.59
C SER A 48 13.72 5.33 7.45
N LYS A 49 13.73 6.67 7.34
CA LYS A 49 14.58 7.56 8.14
C LYS A 49 13.85 8.23 9.31
N GLY A 50 12.63 7.78 9.64
CA GLY A 50 11.81 8.40 10.69
C GLY A 50 10.85 7.41 11.35
N ARG A 51 10.27 7.81 12.48
CA ARG A 51 9.22 7.04 13.14
C ARG A 51 7.94 7.10 12.31
N CYS A 52 7.18 6.01 12.28
CA CYS A 52 5.86 5.92 11.64
C CYS A 52 5.85 5.96 10.09
N LEU A 53 6.97 6.00 9.37
CA LEU A 53 6.97 6.07 7.90
C LEU A 53 7.46 4.75 7.30
N LEU A 54 6.78 4.24 6.27
CA LEU A 54 7.28 3.14 5.43
C LEU A 54 8.01 3.70 4.23
N MET A 55 9.14 3.09 3.87
CA MET A 55 9.89 3.45 2.68
C MET A 55 10.41 2.21 1.96
N TYR A 56 10.54 2.27 0.64
CA TYR A 56 10.98 1.13 -0.16
C TYR A 56 11.90 1.59 -1.28
N GLU A 57 12.81 0.71 -1.69
CA GLU A 57 13.76 0.97 -2.76
C GLU A 57 13.69 -0.13 -3.81
N SER A 58 13.72 0.27 -5.07
CA SER A 58 13.86 -0.62 -6.21
C SER A 58 14.96 -0.10 -7.12
N GLN A 59 15.94 -0.94 -7.43
CA GLN A 59 17.09 -0.58 -8.28
C GLN A 59 17.79 0.73 -7.84
N GLY A 60 18.02 0.90 -6.54
CA GLY A 60 18.68 2.09 -5.99
C GLY A 60 17.80 3.34 -5.89
N LYS A 61 16.50 3.25 -6.19
CA LYS A 61 15.59 4.39 -6.22
C LYS A 61 14.35 4.18 -5.36
N LYS A 62 13.98 5.23 -4.62
CA LYS A 62 12.79 5.27 -3.76
C LYS A 62 11.60 5.83 -4.53
N TYR A 63 10.91 4.96 -5.24
CA TYR A 63 9.83 5.37 -6.13
C TYR A 63 8.51 5.61 -5.40
N TRP A 64 7.68 6.46 -5.98
CA TRP A 64 6.41 6.90 -5.40
C TRP A 64 5.17 6.35 -6.11
N GLY A 65 5.26 6.07 -7.42
CA GLY A 65 4.12 5.68 -8.23
C GLY A 65 3.60 4.27 -7.95
N ALA A 66 2.48 3.91 -8.60
CA ALA A 66 1.78 2.65 -8.30
C ALA A 66 2.50 1.39 -8.80
N GLY A 67 3.40 1.51 -9.79
CA GLY A 67 4.00 0.34 -10.42
C GLY A 67 5.08 -0.34 -9.56
N HIS A 68 5.93 0.45 -8.91
CA HIS A 68 7.12 -0.04 -8.20
C HIS A 68 7.49 0.87 -7.02
N GLY A 69 6.53 1.65 -6.54
CA GLY A 69 6.72 2.66 -5.52
C GLY A 69 5.67 2.62 -4.42
N LEU A 70 5.77 3.62 -3.53
CA LEU A 70 4.96 3.74 -2.32
C LEU A 70 3.46 3.63 -2.57
N ALA A 71 2.93 4.31 -3.61
CA ALA A 71 1.49 4.32 -3.87
C ALA A 71 0.93 2.91 -4.06
N GLY A 72 1.63 2.03 -4.78
CA GLY A 72 1.17 0.68 -5.06
C GLY A 72 1.25 -0.22 -3.82
N ILE A 73 2.33 -0.11 -3.05
CA ILE A 73 2.53 -0.90 -1.84
C ILE A 73 1.49 -0.48 -0.78
N VAL A 74 1.32 0.81 -0.54
CA VAL A 74 0.34 1.34 0.41
C VAL A 74 -1.09 0.99 -0.03
N HIS A 75 -1.41 1.08 -1.32
CA HIS A 75 -2.70 0.63 -1.84
C HIS A 75 -2.97 -0.82 -1.48
N ALA A 76 -2.01 -1.72 -1.72
CA ALA A 76 -2.15 -3.14 -1.41
C ALA A 76 -2.27 -3.39 0.11
N LEU A 77 -1.51 -2.69 0.94
CA LEU A 77 -1.59 -2.82 2.40
C LEU A 77 -2.98 -2.46 2.95
N MET A 78 -3.68 -1.50 2.34
CA MET A 78 -5.05 -1.13 2.74
C MET A 78 -6.11 -2.20 2.43
N ASP A 79 -5.79 -3.23 1.64
CA ASP A 79 -6.65 -4.41 1.44
C ASP A 79 -6.35 -5.54 2.43
N MET A 80 -5.40 -5.34 3.35
CA MET A 80 -4.95 -6.34 4.31
C MET A 80 -5.48 -6.04 5.71
N GLU A 81 -5.54 -7.08 6.55
CA GLU A 81 -5.80 -6.92 7.98
C GLU A 81 -4.49 -6.54 8.66
N LEU A 82 -4.39 -5.26 9.07
CA LEU A 82 -3.21 -4.66 9.66
C LEU A 82 -3.38 -4.47 11.18
N LYS A 83 -2.28 -4.55 11.93
CA LYS A 83 -2.25 -4.18 13.35
C LYS A 83 -2.40 -2.65 13.51
N PRO A 84 -2.86 -2.15 14.66
CA PRO A 84 -3.06 -0.71 14.86
C PRO A 84 -1.81 0.15 14.57
N ASP A 85 -0.62 -0.30 14.94
CA ASP A 85 0.64 0.39 14.65
C ASP A 85 1.01 0.36 13.16
N GLU A 86 0.64 -0.69 12.44
CA GLU A 86 0.84 -0.83 10.99
C GLU A 86 -0.13 0.05 10.20
N VAL A 87 -1.36 0.22 10.69
CA VAL A 87 -2.32 1.20 10.16
C VAL A 87 -1.77 2.62 10.30
N GLU A 88 -1.17 2.93 11.44
CA GLU A 88 -0.56 4.25 11.69
C GLU A 88 0.63 4.49 10.75
N ASP A 89 1.47 3.47 10.53
CA ASP A 89 2.54 3.54 9.53
C ASP A 89 2.02 3.87 8.12
N VAL A 90 0.91 3.24 7.72
CA VAL A 90 0.24 3.51 6.44
C VAL A 90 -0.26 4.96 6.37
N LYS A 91 -0.92 5.46 7.42
CA LYS A 91 -1.42 6.84 7.49
C LYS A 91 -0.31 7.87 7.41
N CYS A 92 0.74 7.70 8.22
CA CYS A 92 1.92 8.56 8.20
C CYS A 92 2.60 8.57 6.83
N THR A 93 2.65 7.42 6.15
CA THR A 93 3.17 7.32 4.78
C THR A 93 2.32 8.10 3.79
N LEU A 94 0.99 7.99 3.85
CA LEU A 94 0.08 8.79 3.02
C LEU A 94 0.22 10.29 3.28
N HIS A 95 0.30 10.70 4.54
CA HIS A 95 0.52 12.11 4.92
C HIS A 95 1.85 12.65 4.40
N PHE A 96 2.92 11.87 4.51
CA PHE A 96 4.22 12.20 3.94
C PHE A 96 4.10 12.43 2.43
N MET A 97 3.43 11.53 1.71
CA MET A 97 3.25 11.66 0.27
C MET A 97 2.42 12.90 -0.11
N ILE A 98 1.34 13.18 0.62
CA ILE A 98 0.48 14.36 0.37
C ILE A 98 1.26 15.67 0.59
N ARG A 99 2.08 15.74 1.65
CA ARG A 99 2.83 16.95 2.03
C ARG A 99 4.00 17.26 1.10
N ASN A 100 4.61 16.24 0.51
CA ASN A 100 5.82 16.40 -0.33
C ASN A 100 5.51 16.29 -1.83
N ARG A 101 4.29 16.64 -2.24
CA ARG A 101 3.97 16.84 -3.67
C ARG A 101 4.63 18.10 -4.20
N PHE A 102 4.77 18.20 -5.52
CA PHE A 102 5.23 19.43 -6.16
C PHE A 102 4.25 20.58 -5.90
N PRO A 103 4.70 21.85 -6.01
CA PRO A 103 3.81 23.02 -5.92
C PRO A 103 2.64 22.98 -6.91
N SER A 104 2.78 22.29 -8.04
CA SER A 104 1.71 22.06 -9.02
C SER A 104 0.61 21.09 -8.53
N GLY A 105 0.83 20.40 -7.41
CA GLY A 105 -0.03 19.33 -6.89
C GLY A 105 0.25 17.94 -7.47
N LYS A 106 1.17 17.81 -8.43
CA LYS A 106 1.60 16.50 -8.96
C LYS A 106 2.55 15.78 -8.01
N CYS A 107 2.66 14.47 -8.19
CA CYS A 107 3.52 13.63 -7.36
C CYS A 107 4.89 13.39 -8.02
N PRO A 108 5.99 13.44 -7.26
CA PRO A 108 7.29 12.98 -7.72
C PRO A 108 7.22 11.52 -8.19
N SER A 109 8.09 11.17 -9.13
CA SER A 109 8.28 9.77 -9.52
C SER A 109 9.12 8.98 -8.51
N SER A 110 10.08 9.65 -7.86
CA SER A 110 10.93 9.12 -6.79
C SER A 110 11.40 10.23 -5.85
N GLU A 111 11.93 9.86 -4.68
CA GLU A 111 12.59 10.79 -3.75
C GLU A 111 13.69 11.59 -4.46
N GLY A 112 13.71 12.91 -4.21
CA GLY A 112 14.71 13.83 -4.77
C GLY A 112 14.54 14.14 -6.26
N ASN A 113 13.53 13.61 -6.94
CA ASN A 113 13.24 14.01 -8.32
C ASN A 113 12.55 15.37 -8.35
N GLU A 114 13.17 16.33 -9.04
CA GLU A 114 12.64 17.69 -9.20
C GLU A 114 11.80 17.87 -10.49
N SER A 115 11.72 16.82 -11.32
CA SER A 115 11.06 16.91 -12.61
C SER A 115 9.56 16.66 -12.52
N ASP A 116 8.77 17.70 -12.85
CA ASP A 116 7.31 17.75 -12.62
C ASP A 116 6.45 17.62 -13.90
N HIS A 117 6.84 16.71 -14.79
CA HIS A 117 6.16 16.52 -16.07
C HIS A 117 5.33 15.22 -16.15
N LEU A 118 5.57 14.24 -15.28
CA LEU A 118 4.98 12.91 -15.40
C LEU A 118 3.53 12.85 -14.87
N VAL A 119 2.63 12.33 -15.71
CA VAL A 119 1.22 12.05 -15.37
C VAL A 119 0.88 10.61 -15.76
N HIS A 120 1.63 9.66 -15.22
CA HIS A 120 1.48 8.23 -15.51
C HIS A 120 1.03 7.48 -14.26
N SER A 121 0.27 6.39 -14.43
CA SER A 121 -0.10 5.51 -13.32
C SER A 121 1.14 4.94 -12.61
N CYS A 122 2.12 4.46 -13.38
CA CYS A 122 3.29 3.77 -12.83
C CYS A 122 4.22 4.67 -12.00
N HIS A 123 4.32 5.96 -12.33
CA HIS A 123 5.34 6.87 -11.80
C HIS A 123 4.81 8.26 -11.40
N GLY A 124 3.50 8.44 -11.28
CA GLY A 124 2.95 9.79 -11.09
C GLY A 124 1.51 9.82 -10.59
N THR A 125 0.90 10.99 -10.77
CA THR A 125 -0.35 11.40 -10.11
C THR A 125 -1.52 10.41 -10.25
N PRO A 126 -1.79 9.77 -11.41
CA PRO A 126 -2.93 8.85 -11.53
C PRO A 126 -2.86 7.65 -10.58
N GLY A 127 -1.68 7.03 -10.43
CA GLY A 127 -1.50 5.90 -9.53
C GLY A 127 -1.67 6.32 -8.08
N PHE A 128 -1.14 7.49 -7.73
CA PHE A 128 -1.31 8.06 -6.40
C PHE A 128 -2.77 8.44 -6.10
N ALA A 129 -3.51 8.98 -7.08
CA ALA A 129 -4.91 9.33 -6.92
C ALA A 129 -5.77 8.10 -6.61
N LEU A 130 -5.51 6.95 -7.25
CA LEU A 130 -6.18 5.68 -6.93
C LEU A 130 -5.87 5.23 -5.50
N THR A 131 -4.63 5.39 -5.04
CA THR A 131 -4.27 5.12 -3.64
C THR A 131 -4.98 6.06 -2.67
N LEU A 132 -5.09 7.36 -2.99
CA LEU A 132 -5.83 8.30 -2.15
C LEU A 132 -7.33 8.02 -2.12
N ALA A 133 -7.94 7.63 -3.25
CA ALA A 133 -9.34 7.23 -3.29
C ALA A 133 -9.59 6.01 -2.39
N LYS A 134 -8.72 4.99 -2.49
CA LYS A 134 -8.77 3.82 -1.62
C LYS A 134 -8.61 4.18 -0.14
N ALA A 135 -7.67 5.07 0.19
CA ALA A 135 -7.49 5.56 1.55
C ALA A 135 -8.73 6.30 2.05
N ALA A 136 -9.36 7.12 1.20
CA ALA A 136 -10.60 7.79 1.52
C ALA A 136 -11.71 6.78 1.83
N GLU A 137 -11.79 5.64 1.14
CA GLU A 137 -12.81 4.61 1.39
C GLU A 137 -12.55 3.77 2.64
N VAL A 138 -11.31 3.34 2.85
CA VAL A 138 -10.96 2.31 3.86
C VAL A 138 -10.51 2.92 5.17
N ILE A 139 -9.78 4.03 5.10
CA ILE A 139 -9.25 4.71 6.28
C ILE A 139 -10.22 5.80 6.75
N LEU A 140 -11.11 6.30 5.86
CA LEU A 140 -12.09 7.38 6.08
C LEU A 140 -11.66 8.29 7.22
N LEU A 141 -10.67 9.15 6.92
CA LEU A 141 -10.29 10.37 7.65
C LEU A 141 -11.20 10.69 8.86
N CYS A 142 -10.99 10.01 10.00
CA CYS A 142 -11.50 10.53 11.28
C CYS A 142 -10.82 11.88 11.64
N ASP A 143 -9.83 12.30 10.84
CA ASP A 143 -9.21 13.62 10.88
C ASP A 143 -9.39 14.36 9.54
N ALA A 144 -10.58 14.29 8.94
CA ALA A 144 -10.88 15.07 7.75
C ALA A 144 -10.53 16.55 8.00
N ILE A 145 -9.50 17.03 7.31
CA ILE A 145 -9.26 18.46 7.08
C ILE A 145 -8.88 19.22 8.35
N CYS A 146 -7.76 18.86 8.98
CA CYS A 146 -7.01 19.80 9.83
C CYS A 146 -5.66 20.13 9.18
N VAL A 147 -5.73 20.71 7.98
CA VAL A 147 -4.73 21.70 7.55
C VAL A 147 -5.48 23.02 7.48
N LYS A 148 -5.52 23.72 8.61
CA LYS A 148 -5.56 25.18 8.60
C LYS A 148 -4.16 25.67 8.27
#